data_AF-A0A517YB38-F1
#
_entry.id   AF-A0A517YB38-F1
#
_cell.length_a   1.000
_cell.length_b   1.000
_cell.length_c   1.000
_cell.angle_alpha   90.00
_cell.angle_beta   90.00
_cell.angle_gamma   90.00
#
_symmetry.space_group_name_H-M   'P 1'
#
loop_
_entity.id
_entity.type
_entity.pdbx_description
1 polymer ?
#
loop_
_entity_poly.entity_id
_entity_poly.type
_entity_poly.pdbx_seq_one_letter_code
_entity_poly.pdbx_strand_id
1 'polypeptide(L)'
;MPGKIEGKITSYNEAGNLVTDIAVDRLRSVPRDQSVTITCDEHQTVGLFAPDHQEPEMTFLALLAPSGFLELVIVGDSAKIMLGVRAGQAITVQW
;
A
#
# COMPACT_ATOMS: atom_id res chain seq x y z
N MET A 1 -12.66 -17.28 8.37
CA MET A 1 -11.19 -17.36 8.33
C MET A 1 -10.68 -16.01 7.88
N PRO A 2 -9.63 -15.46 8.50
CA PRO A 2 -9.02 -14.24 8.01
C PRO A 2 -8.51 -14.45 6.57
N GLY A 3 -8.69 -13.43 5.73
CA GLY A 3 -8.29 -13.43 4.33
C GLY A 3 -6.86 -12.93 4.16
N LYS A 4 -6.20 -13.36 3.09
CA LYS A 4 -4.84 -12.92 2.73
C LYS A 4 -4.72 -12.74 1.23
N ILE A 5 -4.09 -11.65 0.81
CA ILE A 5 -3.61 -11.43 -0.56
C ILE A 5 -2.11 -11.19 -0.51
N GLU A 6 -1.39 -11.87 -1.39
CA GLU A 6 0.05 -11.69 -1.58
C GLU A 6 0.32 -11.07 -2.95
N GLY A 7 1.38 -10.28 -2.99
CA GLY A 7 1.88 -9.62 -4.19
C GLY A 7 3.32 -9.19 -4.02
N LYS A 8 3.77 -8.28 -4.87
CA LYS A 8 5.09 -7.65 -4.79
C LYS A 8 5.09 -6.22 -5.32
N ILE A 9 6.13 -5.47 -4.97
CA ILE A 9 6.42 -4.18 -5.59
C ILE A 9 6.87 -4.40 -7.04
N THR A 10 6.25 -3.71 -8.00
CA THR A 10 6.57 -3.82 -9.43
C THR A 10 7.33 -2.61 -9.94
N SER A 11 7.01 -1.41 -9.45
CA SER A 11 7.62 -0.17 -9.90
C SER A 11 7.45 0.94 -8.85
N TYR A 12 7.84 2.16 -9.23
CA TYR A 12 7.62 3.38 -8.45
C TYR A 12 7.07 4.45 -9.39
N ASN A 13 6.14 5.27 -8.90
CA ASN A 13 5.60 6.38 -9.68
C ASN A 13 6.47 7.65 -9.53
N GLU A 14 6.08 8.74 -10.19
CA GLU A 14 6.83 10.01 -10.18
C GLU A 14 6.89 10.66 -8.78
N ALA A 15 5.88 10.45 -7.94
CA ALA A 15 5.89 10.88 -6.54
C ALA A 15 6.78 10.00 -5.65
N GLY A 16 7.26 8.86 -6.17
CA GLY A 16 8.06 7.89 -5.44
C GLY A 16 7.24 6.97 -4.53
N ASN A 17 5.94 6.81 -4.80
CA ASN A 17 5.12 5.77 -4.19
C ASN A 17 5.56 4.40 -4.72
N LEU A 18 5.39 3.36 -3.89
CA LEU A 18 5.67 1.98 -4.30
C LEU A 18 4.42 1.40 -4.97
N VAL A 19 4.51 1.03 -6.25
CA VAL A 19 3.40 0.42 -6.99
C VAL A 19 3.49 -1.10 -6.86
N THR A 20 2.38 -1.76 -6.54
CA THR A 20 2.32 -3.23 -6.38
C THR A 20 1.71 -3.91 -7.61
N ASP A 21 1.72 -5.25 -7.66
CA ASP A 21 0.92 -6.05 -8.61
C ASP A 21 -0.49 -6.40 -8.08
N ILE A 22 -0.90 -5.85 -6.93
CA ILE A 22 -2.22 -6.08 -6.35
C ILE A 22 -3.20 -5.09 -6.95
N ALA A 23 -4.01 -5.53 -7.91
CA ALA A 23 -5.07 -4.70 -8.48
C ALA A 23 -6.10 -4.29 -7.41
N VAL A 24 -6.53 -3.03 -7.43
CA VAL A 24 -7.57 -2.48 -6.53
C VAL A 24 -8.86 -3.30 -6.61
N ASP A 25 -9.18 -3.84 -7.78
CA ASP A 25 -10.34 -4.72 -7.96
C ASP A 25 -10.31 -5.99 -7.10
N ARG A 26 -9.11 -6.52 -6.80
CA ARG A 26 -8.96 -7.66 -5.89
C ARG A 26 -9.20 -7.28 -4.43
N LEU A 27 -9.18 -5.99 -4.11
CA LEU A 27 -9.36 -5.44 -2.75
C LEU A 27 -10.79 -4.91 -2.52
N ARG A 28 -11.72 -5.13 -3.46
CA ARG A 28 -13.12 -4.65 -3.34
C ARG A 28 -13.87 -5.27 -2.16
N SER A 29 -13.59 -6.54 -1.84
CA SER A 29 -14.23 -7.25 -0.72
C SER A 29 -13.43 -7.17 0.59
N VAL A 30 -12.27 -6.50 0.59
CA VAL A 30 -11.43 -6.35 1.78
C VAL A 30 -12.01 -5.25 2.66
N PRO A 31 -12.10 -5.44 4.00
CA PRO A 31 -12.54 -4.40 4.93
C PRO A 31 -11.75 -3.10 4.78
N ARG A 32 -12.35 -1.98 5.17
CA ARG A 32 -11.71 -0.64 5.10
C ARG A 32 -11.38 -0.06 6.46
N ASP A 33 -11.55 -0.86 7.50
CA ASP A 33 -11.26 -0.49 8.88
C ASP A 33 -9.84 -0.90 9.27
N GLN A 34 -9.55 -0.79 10.57
CA GLN A 34 -8.24 -1.10 11.13
C GLN A 34 -7.99 -2.60 11.34
N SER A 35 -8.90 -3.49 10.90
CA SER A 35 -8.65 -4.93 10.90
C SER A 35 -7.70 -5.37 9.78
N VAL A 36 -7.44 -4.50 8.81
CA VAL A 36 -6.61 -4.80 7.65
C VAL A 36 -5.18 -4.35 7.88
N THR A 37 -4.23 -5.27 7.72
CA THR A 37 -2.81 -4.98 7.84
C THR A 37 -2.13 -5.17 6.50
N ILE A 38 -1.27 -4.23 6.14
CA ILE A 38 -0.44 -4.28 4.93
C ILE A 38 1.02 -4.29 5.36
N THR A 39 1.73 -5.36 5.02
CA THR A 39 3.13 -5.56 5.38
C THR A 39 3.97 -5.63 4.11
N CYS A 40 5.03 -4.83 4.05
CA CYS A 40 6.04 -4.86 3.00
C CYS A 40 7.42 -4.79 3.62
N ASP A 41 8.17 -5.89 3.55
CA ASP A 41 9.42 -6.07 4.29
C ASP A 41 9.24 -5.89 5.81
N GLU A 42 10.04 -5.02 6.45
CA GLU A 42 9.90 -4.62 7.86
C GLU A 42 8.85 -3.51 8.09
N HIS A 43 8.28 -2.96 7.02
CA HIS A 43 7.33 -1.85 7.09
C HIS A 43 5.89 -2.35 7.15
N GLN A 44 5.10 -1.71 7.99
CA GLN A 44 3.69 -2.07 8.17
C GLN A 44 2.81 -0.83 8.26
N THR A 45 1.64 -0.90 7.64
CA THR A 45 0.55 0.05 7.80
C THR A 45 -0.79 -0.69 7.98
N VAL A 46 -1.81 0.04 8.44
CA VAL A 46 -3.13 -0.49 8.80
C VAL A 46 -4.19 0.27 8.02
N GLY A 47 -5.15 -0.46 7.46
CA GLY A 47 -6.25 0.09 6.68
C GLY A 47 -5.91 0.31 5.20
N LEU A 48 -6.96 0.42 4.39
CA LEU A 48 -6.87 0.73 2.96
C LEU A 48 -7.51 2.09 2.71
N PHE A 49 -6.74 3.02 2.16
CA PHE A 49 -7.13 4.41 1.99
C PHE A 49 -7.55 4.72 0.56
N ALA A 50 -8.51 5.62 0.41
CA ALA A 50 -8.88 6.19 -0.87
C ALA A 50 -7.97 7.39 -1.23
N PRO A 51 -7.85 7.77 -2.52
CA PRO A 51 -7.02 8.89 -2.98
C PRO A 51 -7.32 10.24 -2.32
N ASP A 52 -8.49 10.41 -1.72
CA ASP A 52 -8.96 11.62 -1.03
C ASP A 52 -8.78 11.56 0.50
N HIS A 53 -7.90 10.68 1.00
CA HIS A 53 -7.59 10.60 2.43
C HIS A 53 -7.12 11.94 3.01
N GLN A 54 -7.32 12.11 4.32
CA GLN A 54 -6.92 13.32 5.07
C GLN A 54 -5.84 13.03 6.12
N GLU A 55 -5.17 11.89 5.98
CA GLU A 55 -4.06 11.50 6.85
C GLU A 55 -2.94 12.55 6.84
N PRO A 56 -2.28 12.79 7.99
CA PRO A 56 -1.29 13.84 8.13
C PRO A 56 -0.01 13.51 7.35
N GLU A 57 0.79 14.56 7.08
CA GLU A 57 2.13 14.42 6.50
C GLU A 57 2.98 13.40 7.28
N MET A 58 3.89 12.74 6.57
CA MET A 58 4.77 11.69 7.08
C MET A 58 4.07 10.39 7.53
N THR A 59 2.78 10.23 7.22
CA THR A 59 2.04 8.98 7.50
C THR A 59 2.28 7.95 6.40
N PHE A 60 2.56 6.70 6.79
CA PHE A 60 2.70 5.58 5.86
C PHE A 60 1.36 4.88 5.62
N LEU A 61 0.92 4.79 4.36
CA LEU A 61 -0.42 4.37 3.97
C LEU A 61 -0.41 3.35 2.83
N ALA A 62 -1.43 2.50 2.82
CA ALA A 62 -1.77 1.64 1.69
C ALA A 62 -2.94 2.26 0.91
N LEU A 63 -2.64 2.83 -0.25
CA LEU A 63 -3.54 3.63 -1.06
C LEU A 63 -4.14 2.82 -2.21
N LEU A 64 -5.46 2.87 -2.36
CA LEU A 64 -6.15 2.37 -3.53
C LEU A 64 -6.04 3.39 -4.66
N ALA A 65 -4.92 3.36 -5.36
CA ALA A 65 -4.53 4.44 -6.25
C ALA A 65 -5.33 4.46 -7.56
N PRO A 66 -5.46 5.64 -8.20
CA PRO A 66 -6.08 5.78 -9.52
C PRO A 66 -5.36 5.00 -10.63
N SER A 67 -4.12 4.56 -10.39
CA SER A 67 -3.37 3.68 -11.29
C SER A 67 -4.02 2.30 -11.47
N GLY A 68 -4.98 1.94 -10.60
CA GLY A 68 -5.67 0.65 -10.60
C GLY A 68 -4.97 -0.42 -9.75
N PHE A 69 -3.85 -0.08 -9.12
CA PHE A 69 -3.10 -0.96 -8.22
C PHE A 69 -3.03 -0.38 -6.81
N LEU A 70 -2.79 -1.25 -5.82
CA LEU A 70 -2.43 -0.83 -4.48
C LEU A 70 -1.06 -0.15 -4.53
N GLU A 71 -0.97 1.04 -3.95
CA GLU A 71 0.27 1.79 -3.79
C GLU A 71 0.61 1.97 -2.32
N LEU A 72 1.89 1.94 -1.98
CA LEU A 72 2.37 2.29 -0.65
C LEU A 72 2.95 3.71 -0.68
N VAL A 73 2.44 4.57 0.19
CA VAL A 73 2.62 6.03 0.12
C VAL A 73 3.09 6.55 1.48
N ILE A 74 3.98 7.53 1.46
CA ILE A 74 4.21 8.41 2.61
C ILE A 74 3.63 9.77 2.26
N VAL A 75 2.71 10.27 3.09
CA VAL A 75 2.03 11.54 2.80
C VAL A 75 3.06 12.67 2.78
N GLY A 76 3.17 13.36 1.64
CA GLY A 76 4.08 14.49 1.47
C GLY A 76 5.55 14.13 1.21
N ASP A 77 5.92 12.84 1.09
CA ASP A 77 7.30 12.43 0.83
C ASP A 77 7.37 11.15 -0.04
N SER A 78 8.58 10.80 -0.50
CA SER A 78 8.85 9.63 -1.31
C SER A 78 9.00 8.37 -0.46
N ALA A 79 8.01 7.47 -0.54
CA ALA A 79 8.07 6.16 0.11
C ALA A 79 9.30 5.34 -0.36
N LYS A 80 9.67 5.44 -1.64
CA LYS A 80 10.87 4.79 -2.19
C LYS A 80 12.15 5.23 -1.48
N ILE A 81 12.33 6.54 -1.30
CA ILE A 81 13.55 7.10 -0.69
C ILE A 81 13.57 6.79 0.81
N MET A 82 12.44 7.00 1.50
CA MET A 82 12.35 6.85 2.95
C MET A 82 12.41 5.40 3.42
N LEU A 83 11.74 4.48 2.72
CA LEU A 83 11.63 3.09 3.15
C LEU A 83 12.72 2.19 2.56
N GLY A 84 13.41 2.64 1.50
CA GLY A 84 14.46 1.86 0.84
C GLY A 84 13.98 0.56 0.17
N VAL A 85 12.67 0.38 0.03
CA VAL A 85 12.05 -0.83 -0.53
C VAL A 85 12.36 -0.97 -2.01
N ARG A 86 12.66 -2.20 -2.44
CA ARG A 86 13.04 -2.53 -3.83
C ARG A 86 11.90 -3.19 -4.61
N ALA A 87 11.91 -3.03 -5.93
CA ALA A 87 11.07 -3.82 -6.82
C ALA A 87 11.37 -5.32 -6.64
N GLY A 88 10.32 -6.13 -6.64
CA GLY A 88 10.35 -7.54 -6.29
C GLY A 88 10.11 -7.83 -4.81
N GLN A 89 10.15 -6.83 -3.93
CA GLN A 89 9.86 -7.02 -2.50
C GLN A 89 8.43 -7.51 -2.31
N ALA A 90 8.26 -8.55 -1.48
CA ALA A 90 6.95 -9.11 -1.18
C ALA A 90 6.07 -8.11 -0.41
N ILE A 91 4.77 -8.12 -0.73
CA ILE A 91 3.75 -7.42 0.03
C ILE A 91 2.63 -8.39 0.39
N THR A 92 2.08 -8.23 1.59
CA THR A 92 0.94 -8.99 2.07
C THR A 92 -0.13 -8.04 2.57
N VAL A 93 -1.39 -8.30 2.19
CA VAL A 93 -2.60 -7.69 2.77
C VAL A 93 -3.34 -8.79 3.54
N GLN A 94 -3.64 -8.57 4.83
CA GLN A 94 -4.34 -9.52 5.70
C GLN A 94 -5.52 -8.85 6.42
N TRP A 95 -6.61 -9.58 6.61
CA TRP A 95 -7.80 -9.09 7.33
C TRP A 95 -8.59 -10.22 8.00
#